data_AF-A0A350I5K2-F1
#
_entry.id   AF-A0A350I5K2-F1
#
_cell.length_a   1.000
_cell.length_b   1.000
_cell.length_c   1.000
_cell.angle_alpha   90.00
_cell.angle_beta   90.00
_cell.angle_gamma   90.00
#
_symmetry.space_group_name_H-M   'P 1'
#
loop_
_entity.id
_entity.type
_entity.pdbx_description
1 polymer ?
#
loop_
_entity_poly.entity_id
_entity_poly.type
_entity_poly.pdbx_seq_one_letter_code
_entity_poly.pdbx_strand_id
1 'polypeptide(L)'
;MAVTNLIEITEEVIDITVNNATDITIDLLTDNVQIEINNLAVPSILSAATSISFGGHAGMEADTVQDAIIELADNAFKQDTTPQGPEVDEGDTWYDMDDNQFKVYRETAPTVFEWVPIMLGNISVDSDTLDAGSF
;
A
#
# COMPACT_ATOMS: atom_id res chain seq x y z
N MET A 1 -13.46 -3.81 -12.27
CA MET A 1 -13.76 -4.94 -13.18
C MET A 1 -12.70 -6.01 -12.96
N ALA A 2 -13.10 -7.21 -12.55
CA ALA A 2 -12.16 -8.33 -12.53
C ALA A 2 -11.78 -8.67 -13.98
N VAL A 3 -10.48 -8.72 -14.26
CA VAL A 3 -9.98 -9.17 -15.55
C VAL A 3 -10.14 -10.69 -15.56
N THR A 4 -11.17 -11.18 -16.25
CA THR A 4 -11.35 -12.61 -16.48
C THR A 4 -10.40 -13.04 -17.58
N ASN A 5 -9.35 -13.77 -17.24
CA ASN A 5 -8.47 -14.39 -18.22
C ASN A 5 -9.11 -15.70 -18.67
N LEU A 6 -9.53 -15.76 -19.94
CA LEU A 6 -10.07 -16.97 -20.56
C LEU A 6 -8.93 -17.71 -21.25
N ILE A 7 -8.67 -18.96 -20.84
CA ILE A 7 -7.78 -19.85 -21.56
C ILE A 7 -8.66 -20.71 -22.46
N GLU A 8 -8.58 -20.50 -23.76
CA GLU A 8 -9.26 -21.30 -24.77
C GLU A 8 -8.23 -22.24 -25.41
N ILE A 9 -8.49 -23.54 -25.35
CA ILE A 9 -7.68 -24.57 -26.00
C ILE A 9 -8.57 -25.24 -27.02
N THR A 10 -8.22 -25.07 -28.30
CA THR A 10 -8.91 -25.68 -29.43
C THR A 10 -8.03 -26.77 -30.00
N GLU A 11 -8.53 -27.99 -30.04
CA GLU A 11 -7.91 -29.08 -30.79
C GLU A 11 -8.64 -29.24 -32.13
N GLU A 12 -7.90 -29.23 -33.22
CA GLU A 12 -8.42 -29.48 -34.56
C GLU A 12 -7.62 -30.63 -35.19
N VAL A 13 -8.25 -31.81 -35.29
CA VAL A 13 -7.67 -32.96 -36.01
C VAL A 13 -8.67 -33.39 -37.07
N ILE A 14 -8.36 -33.11 -38.34
CA ILE A 14 -9.16 -33.61 -39.47
C ILE A 14 -8.20 -33.99 -40.60
N ASP A 15 -7.86 -35.29 -40.68
CA ASP A 15 -7.21 -35.86 -41.86
C ASP A 15 -7.93 -37.16 -42.26
N ILE A 16 -8.60 -37.14 -43.42
CA ILE A 16 -9.33 -38.29 -43.97
C ILE A 16 -8.83 -38.53 -45.39
N THR A 17 -8.12 -39.64 -45.60
CA THR A 17 -7.70 -40.10 -46.93
C THR A 17 -8.37 -41.42 -47.25
N VAL A 18 -9.09 -41.51 -48.37
CA VAL A 18 -9.70 -42.75 -48.83
C VAL A 18 -9.25 -43.07 -50.25
N ASN A 19 -8.58 -44.21 -50.40
CA ASN A 19 -7.89 -44.59 -51.65
C ASN A 19 -8.59 -45.68 -52.47
N ASN A 20 -9.78 -46.15 -52.09
CA ASN A 20 -10.79 -46.91 -52.89
C ASN A 20 -11.74 -47.70 -51.94
N ALA A 21 -13.01 -47.35 -51.87
CA ALA A 21 -14.07 -48.13 -51.18
C ALA A 21 -15.47 -47.77 -51.71
N THR A 22 -16.39 -48.74 -51.76
CA THR A 22 -17.78 -48.54 -52.21
C THR A 22 -18.73 -48.08 -51.10
N ASP A 23 -18.41 -48.38 -49.83
CA ASP A 23 -19.11 -47.88 -48.65
C ASP A 23 -18.07 -47.41 -47.62
N ILE A 24 -18.16 -46.14 -47.21
CA ILE A 24 -17.27 -45.55 -46.20
C ILE A 24 -18.15 -45.15 -45.02
N THR A 25 -17.78 -45.62 -43.83
CA THR A 25 -18.35 -45.15 -42.56
C THR A 25 -17.25 -44.49 -41.76
N ILE A 26 -17.44 -43.22 -41.41
CA ILE A 26 -16.52 -42.44 -40.58
C ILE A 26 -17.15 -42.39 -39.18
N ASP A 27 -16.43 -42.91 -38.19
CA ASP A 27 -16.81 -42.83 -36.78
C ASP A 27 -15.93 -41.78 -36.10
N LEU A 28 -16.52 -40.66 -35.71
CA LEU A 28 -15.84 -39.57 -35.01
C LEU A 28 -16.08 -39.76 -33.52
N LEU A 29 -15.10 -40.34 -32.84
CA LEU A 29 -15.08 -40.46 -31.39
C LEU A 29 -14.38 -39.21 -30.83
N THR A 30 -15.05 -38.52 -29.90
CA THR A 30 -14.41 -37.44 -29.14
C THR A 30 -13.37 -38.05 -28.20
N ASP A 31 -12.11 -37.64 -28.34
CA ASP A 31 -11.06 -37.99 -27.38
C ASP A 31 -11.00 -36.90 -26.29
N ASN A 32 -11.05 -37.31 -25.02
CA ASN A 32 -10.99 -36.36 -23.90
C ASN A 32 -9.52 -36.11 -23.55
N VAL A 33 -8.95 -34.99 -23.98
CA VAL A 33 -7.60 -34.58 -23.55
C VAL A 33 -7.68 -34.02 -22.12
N GLN A 34 -7.16 -34.78 -21.15
CA GLN A 34 -6.98 -34.28 -19.79
C GLN A 34 -5.71 -33.42 -19.72
N ILE A 35 -5.86 -32.16 -19.36
CA ILE A 35 -4.76 -31.24 -19.10
C ILE A 35 -4.67 -31.03 -17.60
N GLU A 36 -3.62 -31.56 -16.99
CA GLU A 36 -3.30 -31.32 -15.58
C GLU A 36 -2.23 -30.23 -15.49
N ILE A 37 -2.59 -29.08 -14.92
CA ILE A 37 -1.64 -27.99 -14.69
C ILE A 37 -1.35 -27.95 -13.19
N ASN A 38 -0.24 -28.55 -12.79
CA ASN A 38 0.12 -28.70 -11.38
C ASN A 38 0.45 -27.38 -10.66
N ASN A 39 0.77 -26.31 -11.41
CA ASN A 39 1.18 -25.02 -10.84
C ASN A 39 0.74 -23.82 -11.68
N LEU A 40 -0.54 -23.74 -12.08
CA LEU A 40 -1.03 -22.56 -12.80
C LEU A 40 -1.05 -21.33 -11.88
N ALA A 41 0.02 -20.54 -11.91
CA ALA A 41 0.02 -19.19 -11.35
C ALA A 41 -0.33 -18.21 -12.47
N VAL A 42 -1.60 -17.80 -12.53
CA VAL A 42 -1.97 -16.59 -13.27
C VAL A 42 -1.84 -15.46 -12.27
N PRO A 43 -0.84 -14.57 -12.37
CA PRO A 43 -0.78 -13.41 -11.50
C PRO A 43 -1.97 -12.51 -11.86
N SER A 44 -3.12 -12.76 -11.25
CA SER A 44 -3.90 -11.63 -10.78
C SER A 44 -3.07 -10.99 -9.69
N ILE A 45 -3.28 -9.70 -9.42
CA ILE A 45 -2.67 -8.97 -8.31
C ILE A 45 -1.39 -8.23 -8.73
N LEU A 46 -1.61 -7.09 -9.41
CA LEU A 46 -1.10 -5.85 -8.82
C LEU A 46 -1.66 -5.81 -7.39
N SER A 47 -0.90 -6.25 -6.40
CA SER A 47 -1.32 -6.15 -4.99
C SER A 47 -1.44 -4.67 -4.73
N ALA A 48 -2.68 -4.19 -4.65
CA ALA A 48 -2.91 -2.89 -4.07
C ALA A 48 -2.27 -2.91 -2.68
N ALA A 49 -1.66 -1.81 -2.26
CA ALA A 49 -1.02 -1.75 -0.95
C ALA A 49 -2.02 -2.09 0.18
N THR A 50 -3.32 -1.87 -0.05
CA THR A 50 -4.43 -2.31 0.82
C THR A 50 -4.58 -3.83 0.99
N SER A 51 -4.02 -4.66 0.10
CA SER A 51 -4.15 -6.13 0.16
C SER A 51 -2.91 -6.83 0.70
N ILE A 52 -1.85 -6.08 1.03
CA ILE A 52 -0.62 -6.63 1.62
C ILE A 52 -0.71 -6.40 3.12
N SER A 53 -1.02 -7.45 3.87
CA SER A 53 -1.06 -7.40 5.33
C SER A 53 0.29 -7.80 5.94
N PHE A 54 0.56 -7.27 7.13
CA PHE A 54 1.71 -7.63 7.96
C PHE A 54 1.31 -7.58 9.44
N GLY A 55 2.12 -8.15 10.33
CA GLY A 55 1.88 -8.01 11.77
C GLY A 55 2.41 -6.65 12.24
N GLY A 56 1.58 -5.86 12.91
CA GLY A 56 1.95 -4.54 13.45
C GLY A 56 3.26 -4.55 14.24
N HIS A 57 3.97 -3.42 14.21
CA HIS A 57 5.29 -3.28 14.84
C HIS A 57 5.39 -1.97 15.63
N ALA A 58 5.97 -2.02 16.84
CA ALA A 58 6.37 -0.85 17.62
C ALA A 58 5.28 0.22 17.84
N GLY A 59 4.04 -0.20 18.11
CA GLY A 59 2.91 0.71 18.35
C GLY A 59 2.19 1.18 17.10
N MET A 60 2.58 0.69 15.92
CA MET A 60 1.84 0.89 14.68
C MET A 60 0.54 0.10 14.70
N GLU A 61 -0.58 0.78 14.45
CA GLU A 61 -1.92 0.17 14.42
C GLU A 61 -2.34 -0.25 13.00
N ALA A 62 -1.59 0.16 11.97
CA ALA A 62 -1.83 -0.26 10.59
C ALA A 62 -1.70 -1.78 10.34
N ASP A 63 -2.72 -2.34 9.69
CA ASP A 63 -2.78 -3.76 9.31
C ASP A 63 -2.37 -4.02 7.84
N THR A 64 -2.21 -2.97 7.04
CA THR A 64 -1.85 -3.05 5.62
C THR A 64 -0.71 -2.11 5.26
N VAL A 65 0.07 -2.46 4.23
CA VAL A 65 1.17 -1.60 3.75
C VAL A 65 0.70 -0.19 3.41
N GLN A 66 -0.53 -0.03 2.92
CA GLN A 66 -1.07 1.29 2.64
C GLN A 66 -1.28 2.10 3.91
N ASP A 67 -1.95 1.52 4.91
CA ASP A 67 -2.26 2.20 6.16
C ASP A 67 -0.97 2.54 6.91
N ALA A 68 0.05 1.69 6.83
CA ALA A 68 1.35 1.93 7.44
C ALA A 68 2.08 3.13 6.82
N ILE A 69 1.93 3.34 5.51
CA ILE A 69 2.50 4.50 4.82
C ILE A 69 1.73 5.76 5.21
N ILE A 70 0.41 5.67 5.36
CA ILE A 70 -0.43 6.79 5.81
C ILE A 70 -0.02 7.19 7.23
N GLU A 71 -0.02 6.25 8.17
CA GLU A 71 0.38 6.49 9.57
C GLU A 71 1.80 7.06 9.67
N LEU A 72 2.75 6.57 8.87
CA LEU A 72 4.11 7.13 8.83
C LEU A 72 4.16 8.55 8.26
N ALA A 73 3.32 8.87 7.29
CA ALA A 73 3.24 10.21 6.70
C ALA A 73 2.58 11.21 7.66
N ASP A 74 1.61 10.74 8.44
CA ASP A 74 0.82 11.58 9.34
C ASP A 74 1.56 11.91 10.65
N ASN A 75 2.59 11.15 11.04
CA ASN A 75 3.42 11.48 12.23
C ASN A 75 4.29 12.75 12.09
N ALA A 76 4.50 13.27 10.86
CA ALA A 76 5.46 14.35 10.60
C ALA A 76 4.98 15.38 9.55
N PHE A 77 4.43 16.49 10.03
CA PHE A 77 3.89 17.56 9.21
C PHE A 77 4.92 18.63 8.85
N LYS A 78 4.81 19.18 7.63
CA LYS A 78 5.65 20.29 7.11
C LYS A 78 4.80 21.22 6.22
N GLN A 79 4.21 22.25 6.83
CA GLN A 79 3.27 23.18 6.17
C GLN A 79 3.11 24.47 6.98
N ASP A 80 2.61 25.54 6.34
CA ASP A 80 2.38 26.85 6.98
C ASP A 80 1.17 26.82 7.94
N THR A 81 0.16 25.99 7.64
CA THR A 81 -1.10 25.96 8.38
C THR A 81 -1.09 24.88 9.45
N THR A 82 -1.62 25.19 10.62
CA THR A 82 -1.76 24.21 11.72
C THR A 82 -2.45 22.92 11.26
N PRO A 83 -1.79 21.75 11.38
CA PRO A 83 -2.40 20.45 11.13
C PRO A 83 -3.60 20.24 12.03
N GLN A 84 -4.68 19.76 11.44
CA GLN A 84 -5.95 19.49 12.09
C GLN A 84 -6.58 18.29 11.39
N GLY A 85 -7.39 17.53 12.12
CA GLY A 85 -8.09 16.38 11.56
C GLY A 85 -7.90 15.13 12.42
N PRO A 86 -8.53 14.01 12.03
CA PRO A 86 -8.32 12.71 12.65
C PRO A 86 -6.93 12.13 12.41
N GLU A 87 -6.13 12.73 11.52
CA GLU A 87 -4.75 12.33 11.23
C GLU A 87 -3.74 12.91 12.23
N VAL A 88 -4.17 13.73 13.19
CA VAL A 88 -3.31 14.32 14.22
C VAL A 88 -3.46 13.56 15.53
N ASP A 89 -2.37 12.95 15.98
CA ASP A 89 -2.28 12.16 17.20
C ASP A 89 -1.22 12.70 18.16
N GLU A 90 -1.36 12.35 19.45
CA GLU A 90 -0.39 12.76 20.47
C GLU A 90 1.00 12.22 20.17
N GLY A 91 1.99 13.12 20.17
CA GLY A 91 3.38 12.82 19.84
C GLY A 91 3.79 13.24 18.43
N ASP A 92 2.82 13.59 17.57
CA ASP A 92 3.11 14.07 16.22
C ASP A 92 3.99 15.31 16.23
N THR A 93 4.77 15.44 15.16
CA THR A 93 5.70 16.54 14.99
C THR A 93 5.30 17.41 13.81
N TRP A 94 5.46 18.73 13.96
CA TRP A 94 5.17 19.68 12.91
C TRP A 94 6.25 20.74 12.82
N TYR A 95 6.83 20.91 11.63
CA TYR A 95 7.61 22.09 11.30
C TYR A 95 6.68 23.12 10.65
N ASP A 96 6.35 24.15 11.41
CA ASP A 96 5.56 25.31 10.98
C ASP A 96 6.44 26.22 10.13
N MET A 97 6.11 26.31 8.85
CA MET A 97 6.90 27.06 7.87
C MET A 97 6.59 28.56 7.87
N ASP A 98 5.48 29.00 8.47
CA ASP A 98 5.13 30.42 8.57
C ASP A 98 5.99 31.10 9.65
N ASP A 99 6.15 30.44 10.80
CA ASP A 99 6.92 30.96 11.94
C ASP A 99 8.31 30.32 12.13
N ASN A 100 8.66 29.33 11.30
CA ASN A 100 9.90 28.53 11.39
C ASN A 100 10.08 27.86 12.76
N GLN A 101 9.01 27.34 13.35
CA GLN A 101 9.05 26.65 14.64
C GLN A 101 8.78 25.15 14.50
N PHE A 102 9.53 24.37 15.28
CA PHE A 102 9.27 22.94 15.44
C PHE A 102 8.38 22.71 16.67
N LYS A 103 7.24 22.06 16.45
CA LYS A 103 6.16 21.85 17.42
C LYS A 103 5.87 20.35 17.58
N VAL A 104 5.37 19.98 18.76
CA VAL A 104 4.86 18.64 19.07
C VAL A 104 3.42 18.74 19.52
N TYR A 105 2.56 17.86 19.02
CA TYR A 105 1.18 17.74 19.50
C TYR A 105 1.15 16.96 20.80
N ARG A 106 0.68 17.58 21.89
CA ARG A 106 0.69 16.95 23.22
C ARG A 106 -0.44 17.43 24.11
N GLU A 107 -0.73 16.66 25.14
CA GLU A 107 -1.65 17.08 26.20
C GLU A 107 -1.05 18.24 27.03
N THR A 108 -1.73 19.39 27.08
CA THR A 108 -1.33 20.57 27.89
C THR A 108 -2.14 20.70 29.17
N ALA A 109 -3.32 20.08 29.21
CA ALA A 109 -4.18 19.93 30.38
C ALA A 109 -5.07 18.68 30.17
N PRO A 110 -5.72 18.12 31.22
CA PRO A 110 -6.55 16.93 31.06
C PRO A 110 -7.54 17.05 29.90
N THR A 111 -7.40 16.18 28.90
CA THR A 111 -8.18 16.11 27.64
C THR A 111 -8.02 17.29 26.68
N VAL A 112 -7.02 18.16 26.89
CA VAL A 112 -6.71 19.31 26.03
C VAL A 112 -5.39 19.07 25.33
N PHE A 113 -5.43 18.98 24.01
CA PHE A 113 -4.28 18.70 23.16
C PHE A 113 -4.01 19.86 22.22
N GLU A 114 -2.76 20.30 22.17
CA GLU A 114 -2.34 21.48 21.43
C GLU A 114 -0.98 21.26 20.78
N TRP A 115 -0.74 21.98 19.67
CA TRP A 115 0.59 22.09 19.07
C TRP A 115 1.46 23.03 19.89
N VAL A 116 2.47 22.48 20.55
CA VAL A 116 3.36 23.25 21.43
C VAL A 116 4.77 23.32 20.84
N PRO A 117 5.36 24.52 20.70
CA PRO A 117 6.75 24.66 20.31
C PRO A 117 7.69 23.98 21.29
N ILE A 118 8.64 23.19 20.78
CA ILE A 118 9.67 22.58 21.64
C ILE A 118 10.84 23.53 21.91
N MET A 119 10.99 24.56 21.05
CA MET A 119 11.94 25.64 21.19
C MET A 119 11.28 26.94 20.73
N LEU A 120 11.58 28.03 21.43
CA LEU A 120 11.21 29.37 21.01
C LEU A 120 12.49 30.04 20.48
N GLY A 121 12.69 29.96 19.17
CA GLY A 121 13.74 30.69 18.49
C GLY A 121 13.43 32.18 18.42
N ASN A 122 14.40 33.03 18.75
CA ASN A 122 14.41 34.44 18.35
C ASN A 122 15.43 34.61 17.21
N ILE A 123 15.38 35.69 16.43
CA ILE A 123 16.26 35.97 15.28
C ILE A 123 17.77 36.04 15.63
N SER A 124 18.11 35.91 16.91
CA SER A 124 19.48 35.89 17.41
C SER A 124 20.25 34.70 16.82
N VAL A 125 21.50 34.93 16.43
CA VAL A 125 22.38 33.93 15.79
C VAL A 125 22.65 32.69 16.64
N ASP A 126 22.40 32.77 17.95
CA ASP A 126 22.63 31.69 18.91
C ASP A 126 21.32 31.01 19.38
N SER A 127 20.15 31.43 18.88
CA SER A 127 18.87 30.91 19.38
C SER A 127 18.51 29.52 18.85
N ASP A 128 19.08 29.15 17.70
CA ASP A 128 18.84 27.85 17.03
C ASP A 128 19.77 26.75 17.57
N THR A 129 20.70 27.11 18.46
CA THR A 129 21.63 26.18 19.10
C THR A 129 21.26 26.01 20.57
N LEU A 130 20.61 24.90 20.91
CA LEU A 130 20.49 24.46 22.29
C LEU A 130 21.84 23.92 22.78
N ASP A 131 22.68 24.79 23.33
CA ASP A 131 23.82 24.35 24.13
C ASP A 131 23.31 23.93 25.52
N ALA A 132 23.03 22.63 25.67
CA ALA A 132 22.63 22.03 26.94
C ALA A 132 23.82 21.81 27.91
N GLY A 133 24.91 22.58 27.79
CA GLY A 133 26.20 22.20 28.37
C GLY A 133 27.16 23.29 28.84
N SER A 134 26.77 24.57 28.88
CA SER A 134 27.55 25.58 29.63
C SER A 134 26.62 26.51 30.42
N PHE A 135 26.16 26.04 31.58
CA PHE A 135 25.54 26.87 32.62
C PHE A 135 26.60 27.63 33.43
#